data_AF-A0A965EQ80-F1
#
_entry.id   AF-A0A965EQ80-F1
#
_cell.length_a   1.000
_cell.length_b   1.000
_cell.length_c   1.000
_cell.angle_alpha   90.00
_cell.angle_beta   90.00
_cell.angle_gamma   90.00
#
_symmetry.space_group_name_H-M   'P 1'
#
loop_
_entity.id
_entity.type
_entity.pdbx_description
1 polymer ?
#
loop_
_entity_poly.entity_id
_entity_poly.type
_entity_poly.pdbx_seq_one_letter_code
_entity_poly.pdbx_strand_id
1 'polypeptide(L)'
;NSFIKWAVDQGHTVFVVSWVNPDEKLALKTFEDYMLDGPVAAIGAACDAAGSEKVNIIGYCIGGTMTATALAYMADKGDDRVASATFFTTLVDFEEPGELGVFIDEEQIASLEEKMGERGYLEGSEMATTFSMLRANDLIWSFVINNYLMGKEPFPFDLLFWNADSTRMPAVMHSYYLRMMYQANALVQPGGLDLGGVKIDLRKIKVPVYILSTKEDHIAPWKSTFAATQLYSGNTTFVLASSGHIAGVVNPPASDRYSYRTNTKKPKTPDAWLESAKEHPGSWWPHWDKWASKYAGGEVDAREPGTGKLKAIEDAPGSYVMVRSDNT
;
A
#
# COMPACT_ATOMS: atom_id res chain seq x y z
N ASN A 1 -0.71 14.10 11.96
CA ASN A 1 -0.01 12.83 12.19
C ASN A 1 0.75 12.41 10.93
N SER A 2 2.08 12.24 10.95
CA SER A 2 2.85 11.91 9.72
C SER A 2 3.88 10.81 9.97
N PHE A 3 3.73 9.68 9.29
CA PHE A 3 4.70 8.57 9.30
C PHE A 3 6.02 8.98 8.64
N ILE A 4 5.97 9.69 7.50
CA ILE A 4 7.15 10.15 6.77
C ILE A 4 8.02 11.03 7.66
N LYS A 5 7.42 12.05 8.30
CA LYS A 5 8.16 12.92 9.22
C LYS A 5 8.77 12.11 10.37
N TRP A 6 7.99 11.23 10.98
CA TRP A 6 8.48 10.42 12.09
C TRP A 6 9.65 9.51 11.68
N ALA A 7 9.60 8.88 10.50
CA ALA A 7 10.68 8.05 9.97
C ALA A 7 11.94 8.88 9.67
N VAL A 8 11.80 10.10 9.14
CA VAL A 8 12.92 11.05 9.00
C VAL A 8 13.50 11.41 10.37
N ASP A 9 12.66 11.68 11.36
CA ASP A 9 13.09 11.96 12.73
C ASP A 9 13.79 10.75 13.40
N GLN A 10 13.58 9.52 12.91
CA GLN A 10 14.32 8.32 13.35
C GLN A 10 15.66 8.13 12.58
N GLY A 11 16.01 9.03 11.66
CA GLY A 11 17.27 8.98 10.91
C GLY A 11 17.20 8.28 9.56
N HIS A 12 16.02 7.89 9.07
CA HIS A 12 15.87 7.33 7.73
C HIS A 12 15.92 8.43 6.67
N THR A 13 16.68 8.21 5.59
CA THR A 13 16.48 8.98 4.34
C THR A 13 15.23 8.46 3.65
N VAL A 14 14.19 9.29 3.53
CA VAL A 14 12.89 8.87 2.99
C VAL A 14 12.66 9.47 1.61
N PHE A 15 12.37 8.59 0.64
CA PHE A 15 11.86 8.95 -0.68
C PHE A 15 10.40 8.49 -0.79
N VAL A 16 9.58 9.23 -1.54
CA VAL A 16 8.15 8.94 -1.69
C VAL A 16 7.77 9.07 -3.16
N VAL A 17 7.03 8.08 -3.67
CA VAL A 17 6.40 8.17 -4.99
C VAL A 17 5.12 8.99 -4.86
N SER A 18 5.09 10.15 -5.50
CA SER A 18 3.90 10.99 -5.65
C SER A 18 3.28 10.69 -7.01
N TRP A 19 2.14 9.99 -7.02
CA TRP A 19 1.49 9.57 -8.26
C TRP A 19 0.84 10.75 -8.97
N VAL A 20 0.93 10.77 -10.30
CA VAL A 20 0.19 11.73 -11.12
C VAL A 20 -1.30 11.41 -11.05
N ASN A 21 -2.15 12.44 -10.97
CA ASN A 21 -3.58 12.32 -11.20
C ASN A 21 -3.83 12.30 -12.73
N PRO A 22 -4.17 11.16 -13.33
CA PRO A 22 -4.12 10.99 -14.79
C PRO A 22 -5.22 11.76 -15.53
N ASP A 23 -4.87 12.29 -16.71
CA ASP A 23 -5.81 12.85 -17.69
C ASP A 23 -5.96 11.91 -18.91
N GLU A 24 -6.69 12.34 -19.94
CA GLU A 24 -6.93 11.55 -21.17
C GLU A 24 -5.62 11.10 -21.85
N LYS A 25 -4.51 11.81 -21.64
CA LYS A 25 -3.21 11.47 -22.26
C LYS A 25 -2.58 10.25 -21.63
N LEU A 26 -2.95 9.93 -20.39
CA LEU A 26 -2.46 8.76 -19.66
C LEU A 26 -3.46 7.61 -19.70
N ALA A 27 -4.57 7.72 -20.44
CA ALA A 27 -5.63 6.72 -20.51
C ALA A 27 -5.15 5.30 -20.86
N LEU A 28 -4.14 5.22 -21.73
CA LEU A 28 -3.57 3.96 -22.21
C LEU A 28 -2.45 3.42 -21.32
N LYS A 29 -2.08 4.11 -20.23
CA LYS A 29 -1.10 3.59 -19.30
C LYS A 29 -1.63 2.32 -18.65
N THR A 30 -0.83 1.27 -18.75
CA THR A 30 -1.14 -0.08 -18.28
C THR A 30 -0.69 -0.28 -16.84
N PHE A 31 -1.09 -1.41 -16.23
CA PHE A 31 -0.51 -1.83 -14.95
C PHE A 31 1.00 -2.07 -15.06
N GLU A 32 1.48 -2.59 -16.20
CA GLU A 32 2.90 -2.76 -16.48
C GLU A 32 3.65 -1.42 -16.48
N ASP A 33 3.11 -0.40 -17.15
CA ASP A 33 3.70 0.94 -17.13
C ASP A 33 3.81 1.48 -15.70
N TYR A 34 2.75 1.37 -14.90
CA TYR A 34 2.79 1.82 -13.50
C TYR A 34 3.78 1.04 -12.65
N MET A 35 4.00 -0.24 -12.93
CA MET A 35 5.01 -1.05 -12.25
C MET A 35 6.44 -0.63 -12.62
N LEU A 36 6.70 -0.45 -13.93
CA LEU A 36 8.03 -0.12 -14.44
C LEU A 36 8.40 1.34 -14.18
N ASP A 37 7.51 2.28 -14.50
CA ASP A 37 7.71 3.72 -14.34
C ASP A 37 7.48 4.19 -12.88
N GLY A 38 6.82 3.36 -12.06
CA GLY A 38 6.58 3.62 -10.64
C GLY A 38 7.66 3.03 -9.74
N PRO A 39 7.40 1.91 -9.04
CA PRO A 39 8.33 1.37 -8.05
C PRO A 39 9.71 0.98 -8.64
N VAL A 40 9.77 0.39 -9.83
CA VAL A 40 11.07 -0.03 -10.42
C VAL A 40 11.95 1.18 -10.75
N ALA A 41 11.40 2.20 -11.40
CA ALA A 41 12.11 3.44 -11.67
C ALA A 41 12.45 4.21 -10.39
N ALA A 42 11.51 4.29 -9.43
CA ALA A 42 11.72 4.99 -8.17
C ALA A 42 12.84 4.38 -7.31
N ILE A 43 12.98 3.05 -7.30
CA ILE A 43 14.11 2.37 -6.64
C ILE A 43 15.44 2.84 -7.25
N GLY A 44 15.54 2.86 -8.59
CA GLY A 44 16.73 3.35 -9.28
C GLY A 44 17.05 4.80 -8.95
N ALA A 45 16.04 5.68 -9.00
CA ALA A 45 16.19 7.09 -8.67
C ALA A 45 16.60 7.31 -7.21
N ALA A 46 16.04 6.54 -6.27
CA ALA A 46 16.42 6.60 -4.86
C ALA A 46 17.87 6.15 -4.63
N CYS A 47 18.31 5.06 -5.26
CA CYS A 47 19.72 4.63 -5.24
C CYS A 47 20.64 5.74 -5.78
N ASP A 48 20.29 6.35 -6.91
CA ASP A 48 21.09 7.41 -7.52
C ASP A 48 21.13 8.70 -6.70
N ALA A 49 20.02 9.07 -6.07
CA ALA A 49 19.94 10.24 -5.19
C ALA A 49 20.70 10.01 -3.87
N ALA A 50 20.59 8.81 -3.29
CA ALA A 50 21.20 8.48 -2.01
C ALA A 50 22.67 8.04 -2.12
N GLY A 51 23.13 7.69 -3.33
CA GLY A 51 24.42 7.04 -3.55
C GLY A 51 24.48 5.64 -2.95
N SER A 52 23.34 4.97 -2.76
CA SER A 52 23.26 3.63 -2.18
C SER A 52 23.09 2.56 -3.25
N GLU A 53 23.67 1.37 -3.02
CA GLU A 53 23.46 0.23 -3.91
C GLU A 53 22.06 -0.37 -3.77
N LYS A 54 21.47 -0.27 -2.56
CA LYS A 54 20.17 -0.82 -2.22
C LYS A 54 19.30 0.16 -1.45
N VAL A 55 18.00 -0.09 -1.45
CA VAL A 55 17.00 0.63 -0.66
C VAL A 55 16.09 -0.34 0.11
N ASN A 56 15.49 0.16 1.19
CA ASN A 56 14.31 -0.48 1.78
C ASN A 56 13.06 0.12 1.10
N ILE A 57 12.10 -0.73 0.72
CA ILE A 57 10.87 -0.28 0.06
C ILE A 57 9.65 -0.48 0.95
N ILE A 58 8.72 0.46 0.89
CA ILE A 58 7.42 0.39 1.57
C ILE A 58 6.32 0.48 0.50
N GLY A 59 5.39 -0.47 0.51
CA GLY A 59 4.16 -0.42 -0.26
C GLY A 59 2.93 -0.37 0.65
N TYR A 60 1.95 0.45 0.29
CA TYR A 60 0.70 0.63 1.06
C TYR A 60 -0.50 0.40 0.15
N CYS A 61 -1.45 -0.43 0.59
CA CYS A 61 -2.67 -0.75 -0.15
C CYS A 61 -2.35 -1.25 -1.58
N ILE A 62 -2.97 -0.71 -2.63
CA ILE A 62 -2.67 -1.02 -4.04
C ILE A 62 -1.20 -0.78 -4.40
N GLY A 63 -0.54 0.21 -3.78
CA GLY A 63 0.89 0.44 -3.95
C GLY A 63 1.73 -0.72 -3.41
N GLY A 64 1.22 -1.45 -2.41
CA GLY A 64 1.79 -2.70 -1.94
C GLY A 64 1.63 -3.84 -2.94
N THR A 65 0.46 -3.98 -3.57
CA THR A 65 0.23 -4.98 -4.62
C THR A 65 1.19 -4.74 -5.79
N MET A 66 1.31 -3.48 -6.22
CA MET A 66 2.27 -3.06 -7.25
C MET A 66 3.72 -3.33 -6.84
N THR A 67 4.08 -3.05 -5.58
CA THR A 67 5.43 -3.31 -5.04
C THR A 67 5.74 -4.81 -5.01
N ALA A 68 4.78 -5.66 -4.61
CA ALA A 68 4.97 -7.12 -4.62
C ALA A 68 5.23 -7.64 -6.04
N THR A 69 4.45 -7.18 -7.02
CA THR A 69 4.66 -7.50 -8.43
C THR A 69 6.04 -7.02 -8.91
N ALA A 70 6.42 -5.79 -8.59
CA ALA A 70 7.73 -5.24 -8.96
C ALA A 70 8.89 -6.03 -8.34
N LEU A 71 8.78 -6.46 -7.08
CA LEU A 71 9.80 -7.29 -6.43
C LEU A 71 9.94 -8.67 -7.08
N ALA A 72 8.83 -9.29 -7.48
CA ALA A 72 8.85 -10.55 -8.21
C ALA A 72 9.46 -10.39 -9.62
N TYR A 73 9.13 -9.30 -10.32
CA TYR A 73 9.74 -8.91 -11.59
C TYR A 73 11.25 -8.72 -11.45
N MET A 74 11.69 -7.90 -10.49
CA MET A 74 13.10 -7.62 -10.21
C MET A 74 13.88 -8.88 -9.86
N ALA A 75 13.29 -9.77 -9.04
CA ALA A 75 13.90 -11.04 -8.68
C ALA A 75 14.14 -11.94 -9.91
N ASP A 76 13.25 -11.93 -10.90
CA ASP A 76 13.43 -12.67 -12.15
C ASP A 76 14.53 -12.05 -13.04
N LYS A 77 14.60 -10.71 -13.08
CA LYS A 77 15.66 -9.97 -13.80
C LYS A 77 17.03 -10.02 -13.11
N GLY A 78 17.12 -10.58 -11.91
CA GLY A 78 18.36 -10.60 -11.11
C GLY A 78 18.73 -9.24 -10.52
N ASP A 79 17.75 -8.35 -10.37
CA ASP A 79 17.93 -7.02 -9.79
C ASP A 79 17.80 -7.07 -8.26
N ASP A 80 18.90 -6.78 -7.56
CA ASP A 80 19.04 -6.95 -6.13
C ASP A 80 19.09 -5.61 -5.35
N ARG A 81 18.63 -4.52 -5.96
CA ARG A 81 18.59 -3.16 -5.40
C ARG A 81 17.62 -2.97 -4.22
N VAL A 82 16.89 -4.00 -3.81
CA VAL A 82 16.03 -3.97 -2.62
C VAL A 82 16.64 -4.79 -1.49
N ALA A 83 16.89 -4.14 -0.35
CA ALA A 83 17.44 -4.78 0.85
C ALA A 83 16.35 -5.43 1.73
N SER A 84 15.20 -4.76 1.86
CA SER A 84 14.02 -5.29 2.56
C SER A 84 12.74 -4.63 2.05
N ALA A 85 11.58 -5.26 2.28
CA ALA A 85 10.28 -4.77 1.86
C ALA A 85 9.30 -4.69 3.05
N THR A 86 8.49 -3.63 3.09
CA THR A 86 7.40 -3.46 4.05
C THR A 86 6.08 -3.32 3.30
N PHE A 87 5.04 -4.03 3.75
CA PHE A 87 3.69 -3.95 3.22
C PHE A 87 2.72 -3.50 4.30
N PHE A 88 2.01 -2.41 4.06
CA PHE A 88 0.93 -1.92 4.90
C PHE A 88 -0.41 -2.29 4.26
N THR A 89 -1.25 -3.06 4.98
CA THR A 89 -2.63 -3.43 4.60
C THR A 89 -2.75 -3.75 3.10
N THR A 90 -1.93 -4.70 2.64
CA THR A 90 -1.74 -5.00 1.22
C THR A 90 -2.31 -6.37 0.89
N LEU A 91 -3.18 -6.42 -0.12
CA LEU A 91 -3.64 -7.67 -0.71
C LEU A 91 -2.69 -8.11 -1.84
N VAL A 92 -2.32 -9.38 -1.79
CA VAL A 92 -1.64 -10.10 -2.89
C VAL A 92 -2.33 -11.42 -3.25
N ASP A 93 -3.18 -11.88 -2.33
CA ASP A 93 -4.17 -12.92 -2.54
C ASP A 93 -5.54 -12.27 -2.37
N PHE A 94 -6.34 -12.32 -3.43
CA PHE A 94 -7.64 -11.67 -3.55
C PHE A 94 -8.79 -12.69 -3.49
N GLU A 95 -8.56 -13.90 -2.99
CA GLU A 95 -9.62 -14.91 -2.83
C GLU A 95 -10.76 -14.40 -1.92
N GLU A 96 -10.41 -13.72 -0.83
CA GLU A 96 -11.36 -13.07 0.09
C GLU A 96 -11.01 -11.58 0.24
N PRO A 97 -11.27 -10.71 -0.75
CA PRO A 97 -10.72 -9.36 -0.78
C PRO A 97 -11.50 -8.34 0.07
N GLY A 98 -12.40 -8.81 0.94
CA GLY A 98 -13.29 -7.98 1.76
C GLY A 98 -14.55 -7.55 1.04
N GLU A 99 -15.18 -6.49 1.54
CA GLU A 99 -16.49 -6.02 1.04
C GLU A 99 -16.43 -5.57 -0.43
N LEU A 100 -15.25 -5.16 -0.92
CA LEU A 100 -15.02 -4.84 -2.32
C LEU A 100 -15.34 -6.01 -3.26
N GLY A 101 -15.12 -7.26 -2.83
CA GLY A 101 -15.38 -8.44 -3.67
C GLY A 101 -16.85 -8.59 -4.05
N VAL A 102 -17.77 -8.01 -3.28
CA VAL A 102 -19.22 -8.06 -3.58
C VAL A 102 -19.59 -7.17 -4.77
N PHE A 103 -18.77 -6.16 -5.08
CA PHE A 103 -18.98 -5.19 -6.15
C PHE A 103 -18.13 -5.48 -7.40
N ILE A 104 -17.66 -6.71 -7.55
CA ILE A 104 -16.78 -7.10 -8.65
C ILE A 104 -17.31 -8.36 -9.31
N ASP A 105 -18.34 -8.17 -10.16
CA ASP A 105 -18.82 -9.17 -11.11
C ASP A 105 -18.58 -8.72 -12.56
N GLU A 106 -18.83 -9.62 -13.53
CA GLU A 106 -18.55 -9.35 -14.94
C GLU A 106 -19.40 -8.20 -15.51
N GLU A 107 -20.66 -8.09 -15.08
CA GLU A 107 -21.58 -7.07 -15.58
C GLU A 107 -21.17 -5.68 -15.07
N GLN A 108 -20.78 -5.59 -13.81
CA GLN A 108 -20.28 -4.38 -13.18
C GLN A 108 -18.95 -3.91 -13.79
N ILE A 109 -18.00 -4.83 -14.02
CA ILE A 109 -16.74 -4.47 -14.69
C ILE A 109 -17.02 -4.01 -16.12
N ALA A 110 -17.82 -4.73 -16.90
CA ALA A 110 -18.11 -4.36 -18.28
C ALA A 110 -18.78 -2.98 -18.37
N SER A 111 -19.74 -2.69 -17.47
CA SER A 111 -20.37 -1.36 -17.40
C SER A 111 -19.38 -0.26 -17.02
N LEU A 112 -18.44 -0.55 -16.11
CA LEU A 112 -17.39 0.39 -15.73
C LEU A 112 -16.42 0.65 -16.88
N GLU A 113 -16.05 -0.40 -17.63
CA GLU A 113 -15.19 -0.32 -18.80
C GLU A 113 -15.82 0.52 -19.92
N GLU A 114 -17.13 0.40 -20.14
CA GLU A 114 -17.84 1.23 -21.10
C GLU A 114 -17.71 2.72 -20.75
N LYS A 115 -17.97 3.09 -19.49
CA LYS A 115 -17.83 4.48 -19.01
C LYS A 115 -16.39 4.99 -19.11
N MET A 116 -15.44 4.18 -18.67
CA MET A 116 -14.01 4.53 -18.76
C MET A 116 -13.55 4.61 -20.22
N GLY A 117 -14.16 3.86 -21.14
CA GLY A 117 -13.88 3.89 -22.57
C GLY A 117 -14.25 5.22 -23.23
N GLU A 118 -15.27 5.92 -22.73
CA GLU A 118 -15.67 7.24 -23.26
C GLU A 118 -14.67 8.35 -22.89
N ARG A 119 -14.04 8.25 -21.71
CA ARG A 119 -13.21 9.33 -21.11
C ARG A 119 -11.73 9.01 -21.02
N GLY A 120 -11.35 7.74 -21.11
CA GLY A 120 -9.98 7.24 -20.93
C GLY A 120 -9.55 6.99 -19.48
N TYR A 121 -10.35 7.37 -18.49
CA TYR A 121 -10.06 7.14 -17.06
C TYR A 121 -11.34 6.99 -16.24
N LEU A 122 -11.20 6.44 -15.03
CA LEU A 122 -12.23 6.49 -14.00
C LEU A 122 -12.24 7.86 -13.32
N GLU A 123 -13.41 8.50 -13.22
CA GLU A 123 -13.53 9.77 -12.51
C GLU A 123 -13.37 9.57 -10.99
N GLY A 124 -12.70 10.51 -10.32
CA GLY A 124 -12.47 10.43 -8.87
C GLY A 124 -13.78 10.34 -8.05
N SER A 125 -14.84 10.99 -8.52
CA SER A 125 -16.17 10.96 -7.90
C SER A 125 -16.82 9.58 -7.92
N GLU A 126 -16.62 8.80 -8.99
CA GLU A 126 -17.11 7.42 -9.09
C GLU A 126 -16.36 6.50 -8.12
N MET A 127 -15.04 6.67 -8.01
CA MET A 127 -14.22 5.95 -7.04
C MET A 127 -14.60 6.32 -5.60
N ALA A 128 -14.77 7.61 -5.32
CA ALA A 128 -15.21 8.11 -4.02
C ALA A 128 -16.58 7.54 -3.63
N THR A 129 -17.48 7.35 -4.60
CA THR A 129 -18.80 6.73 -4.37
C THR A 129 -18.67 5.27 -3.97
N THR A 130 -17.85 4.48 -4.68
CA THR A 130 -17.58 3.07 -4.30
C THR A 130 -16.96 2.96 -2.91
N PHE A 131 -15.93 3.76 -2.61
CA PHE A 131 -15.34 3.78 -1.26
C PHE A 131 -16.31 4.30 -0.19
N SER A 132 -17.17 5.25 -0.51
CA SER A 132 -18.19 5.75 0.42
C SER A 132 -19.29 4.72 0.68
N MET A 133 -19.65 3.89 -0.29
CA MET A 133 -20.60 2.77 -0.12
C MET A 133 -20.02 1.68 0.79
N LEU A 134 -18.74 1.34 0.61
CA LEU A 134 -18.02 0.41 1.50
C LEU A 134 -17.90 1.00 2.92
N ARG A 135 -17.62 2.30 3.00
CA ARG A 135 -17.56 3.01 4.28
C ARG A 135 -18.92 3.40 4.84
N ALA A 136 -20.05 3.15 4.19
CA ALA A 136 -21.35 3.56 4.74
C ALA A 136 -21.64 2.87 6.09
N ASN A 137 -21.13 1.65 6.26
CA ASN A 137 -21.14 0.95 7.56
C ASN A 137 -20.22 1.64 8.59
N ASP A 138 -19.05 2.12 8.19
CA ASP A 138 -18.07 2.72 9.09
C ASP A 138 -18.31 4.21 9.40
N LEU A 139 -18.77 5.03 8.46
CA LEU A 139 -18.94 6.47 8.62
C LEU A 139 -20.27 6.84 9.28
N ILE A 140 -21.34 6.08 9.04
CA ILE A 140 -22.65 6.35 9.64
C ILE A 140 -22.81 5.57 10.95
N TRP A 141 -22.40 4.31 11.00
CA TRP A 141 -22.66 3.46 12.17
C TRP A 141 -21.60 3.54 13.26
N SER A 142 -20.30 3.67 12.92
CA SER A 142 -19.27 3.99 13.94
C SER A 142 -19.46 5.38 14.51
N PHE A 143 -19.89 6.35 13.70
CA PHE A 143 -20.11 7.73 14.16
C PHE A 143 -21.28 7.81 15.13
N VAL A 144 -22.42 7.14 14.83
CA VAL A 144 -23.57 7.08 15.75
C VAL A 144 -23.23 6.27 16.99
N ILE A 145 -22.57 5.11 16.89
CA ILE A 145 -22.25 4.31 18.08
C ILE A 145 -21.16 4.97 18.95
N ASN A 146 -20.08 5.51 18.37
CA ASN A 146 -18.98 6.10 19.15
C ASN A 146 -19.32 7.48 19.72
N ASN A 147 -20.03 8.36 19.00
CA ASN A 147 -20.38 9.69 19.50
C ASN A 147 -21.67 9.71 20.32
N TYR A 148 -22.72 9.00 19.88
CA TYR A 148 -24.05 9.11 20.50
C TYR A 148 -24.23 8.13 21.68
N LEU A 149 -23.60 6.95 21.65
CA LEU A 149 -23.74 5.93 22.71
C LEU A 149 -22.51 5.81 23.64
N MET A 150 -21.30 6.10 23.16
CA MET A 150 -20.04 5.79 23.88
C MET A 150 -19.18 7.01 24.26
N GLY A 151 -19.56 8.23 23.85
CA GLY A 151 -18.87 9.48 24.22
C GLY A 151 -17.40 9.57 23.78
N LYS A 152 -17.02 8.90 22.69
CA LYS A 152 -15.63 8.91 22.17
C LYS A 152 -15.41 10.06 21.18
N GLU A 153 -14.15 10.48 21.03
CA GLU A 153 -13.76 11.62 20.20
C GLU A 153 -14.20 11.49 18.72
N PRO A 154 -14.51 12.63 18.06
CA PRO A 154 -14.89 12.65 16.65
C PRO A 154 -13.76 12.17 15.74
N PHE A 155 -14.15 11.63 14.57
CA PHE A 155 -13.20 11.17 13.55
C PHE A 155 -12.28 12.34 13.13
N PRO A 156 -10.95 12.13 12.99
CA PRO A 156 -10.04 13.20 12.65
C PRO A 156 -10.40 13.87 11.31
N PHE A 157 -10.52 15.20 11.30
CA PHE A 157 -10.91 15.99 10.12
C PHE A 157 -9.88 15.88 8.97
N ASP A 158 -8.61 15.63 9.30
CA ASP A 158 -7.53 15.39 8.33
C ASP A 158 -7.74 14.11 7.52
N LEU A 159 -8.21 13.03 8.14
CA LEU A 159 -8.53 11.78 7.44
C LEU A 159 -9.73 11.93 6.50
N LEU A 160 -10.72 12.76 6.87
CA LEU A 160 -11.86 13.07 6.01
C LEU A 160 -11.42 13.92 4.82
N PHE A 161 -10.54 14.90 5.04
CA PHE A 161 -9.98 15.72 3.96
C PHE A 161 -9.20 14.86 2.95
N TRP A 162 -8.30 13.99 3.42
CA TRP A 162 -7.57 13.05 2.54
C TRP A 162 -8.53 12.14 1.76
N ASN A 163 -9.59 11.63 2.39
CA ASN A 163 -10.53 10.74 1.74
C ASN A 163 -11.41 11.45 0.70
N ALA A 164 -11.65 12.75 0.86
CA ALA A 164 -12.42 13.55 -0.08
C ALA A 164 -11.60 13.93 -1.33
N ASP A 165 -10.27 13.96 -1.21
CA ASP A 165 -9.34 14.28 -2.30
C ASP A 165 -9.09 13.05 -3.19
N SER A 166 -10.10 12.70 -3.99
CA SER A 166 -10.08 11.54 -4.87
C SER A 166 -9.12 11.72 -6.06
N THR A 167 -8.55 10.62 -6.56
CA THR A 167 -7.69 10.59 -7.75
C THR A 167 -8.34 9.79 -8.88
N ARG A 168 -8.07 10.16 -10.13
CA ARG A 168 -8.46 9.37 -11.31
C ARG A 168 -7.57 8.13 -11.45
N MET A 169 -8.03 7.16 -12.23
CA MET A 169 -7.24 5.96 -12.59
C MET A 169 -7.33 5.72 -14.10
N PRO A 170 -6.23 5.40 -14.80
CA PRO A 170 -6.29 5.13 -16.23
C PRO A 170 -7.17 3.92 -16.52
N ALA A 171 -7.98 3.99 -17.57
CA ALA A 171 -8.95 2.96 -17.91
C ALA A 171 -8.30 1.57 -18.05
N VAL A 172 -7.18 1.51 -18.78
CA VAL A 172 -6.48 0.25 -19.08
C VAL A 172 -5.89 -0.36 -17.81
N MET A 173 -5.22 0.44 -16.99
CA MET A 173 -4.67 -0.02 -15.71
C MET A 173 -5.77 -0.50 -14.76
N HIS A 174 -6.86 0.26 -14.64
CA HIS A 174 -7.92 -0.05 -13.69
C HIS A 174 -8.71 -1.31 -14.07
N SER A 175 -9.11 -1.43 -15.34
CA SER A 175 -9.74 -2.64 -15.88
C SER A 175 -8.86 -3.87 -15.64
N TYR A 176 -7.57 -3.79 -15.97
CA TYR A 176 -6.62 -4.87 -15.74
C TYR A 176 -6.56 -5.26 -14.26
N TYR A 177 -6.50 -4.28 -13.36
CA TYR A 177 -6.43 -4.53 -11.92
C TYR A 177 -7.67 -5.27 -11.40
N LEU A 178 -8.88 -4.84 -11.78
CA LEU A 178 -10.12 -5.51 -11.35
C LEU A 178 -10.22 -6.93 -11.91
N ARG A 179 -9.96 -7.11 -13.21
CA ARG A 179 -10.05 -8.43 -13.87
C ARG A 179 -8.98 -9.39 -13.37
N MET A 180 -7.73 -8.96 -13.31
CA MET A 180 -6.62 -9.86 -13.01
C MET A 180 -6.44 -10.09 -11.51
N MET A 181 -6.72 -9.10 -10.67
CA MET A 181 -6.57 -9.25 -9.22
C MET A 181 -7.86 -9.75 -8.59
N TYR A 182 -8.95 -8.98 -8.69
CA TYR A 182 -10.17 -9.30 -7.95
C TYR A 182 -10.99 -10.44 -8.55
N GLN A 183 -11.15 -10.51 -9.87
CA GLN A 183 -11.90 -11.62 -10.50
C GLN A 183 -11.04 -12.89 -10.63
N ALA A 184 -9.88 -12.78 -11.25
CA ALA A 184 -9.07 -13.95 -11.60
C ALA A 184 -8.13 -14.41 -10.48
N ASN A 185 -7.88 -13.57 -9.46
CA ASN A 185 -6.86 -13.79 -8.43
C ASN A 185 -5.54 -14.30 -9.03
N ALA A 186 -5.09 -13.67 -10.12
CA ALA A 186 -4.00 -14.18 -10.94
C ALA A 186 -2.61 -13.89 -10.36
N LEU A 187 -2.48 -12.89 -9.48
CA LEU A 187 -1.20 -12.52 -8.88
C LEU A 187 -0.63 -13.61 -7.96
N VAL A 188 -1.48 -14.32 -7.21
CA VAL A 188 -1.05 -15.41 -6.32
C VAL A 188 -0.64 -16.68 -7.10
N GLN A 189 -1.10 -16.79 -8.34
CA GLN A 189 -0.81 -17.92 -9.22
C GLN A 189 0.59 -17.74 -9.86
N PRO A 190 1.52 -18.71 -9.73
CA PRO A 190 2.83 -18.61 -10.35
C PRO A 190 2.69 -18.52 -11.88
N GLY A 191 3.16 -17.41 -12.45
CA GLY A 191 3.05 -17.09 -13.87
C GLY A 191 1.65 -16.69 -14.33
N GLY A 192 0.73 -16.40 -13.42
CA GLY A 192 -0.63 -15.94 -13.74
C GLY A 192 -0.67 -14.55 -14.39
N LEU A 193 0.37 -13.72 -14.15
CA LEU A 193 0.58 -12.45 -14.84
C LEU A 193 1.85 -12.51 -15.70
N ASP A 194 1.80 -11.85 -16.86
CA ASP A 194 2.95 -11.57 -17.71
C ASP A 194 3.13 -10.05 -17.80
N LEU A 195 4.21 -9.54 -17.22
CA LEU A 195 4.49 -8.10 -17.14
C LEU A 195 5.97 -7.87 -17.44
N GLY A 196 6.27 -7.02 -18.42
CA GLY A 196 7.62 -6.71 -18.89
C GLY A 196 8.34 -7.95 -19.43
N GLY A 197 7.58 -8.88 -20.02
CA GLY A 197 8.05 -10.18 -20.51
C GLY A 197 8.46 -11.15 -19.39
N VAL A 198 7.97 -10.95 -18.17
CA VAL A 198 8.24 -11.80 -17.01
C VAL A 198 6.95 -12.43 -16.52
N LYS A 199 6.96 -13.77 -16.39
CA LYS A 199 5.93 -14.51 -15.67
C LYS A 199 6.10 -14.28 -14.18
N ILE A 200 5.19 -13.50 -13.60
CA ILE A 200 5.27 -13.05 -12.21
C ILE A 200 5.05 -14.24 -11.25
N ASP A 201 5.95 -14.39 -10.29
CA ASP A 201 5.83 -15.37 -9.21
C ASP A 201 6.30 -14.76 -7.89
N LEU A 202 5.34 -14.48 -7.00
CA LEU A 202 5.61 -13.90 -5.68
C LEU A 202 6.53 -14.76 -4.81
N ARG A 203 6.64 -16.07 -5.10
CA ARG A 203 7.55 -16.98 -4.38
C ARG A 203 9.01 -16.64 -4.65
N LYS A 204 9.32 -15.87 -5.70
CA LYS A 204 10.68 -15.38 -5.98
C LYS A 204 11.13 -14.26 -5.05
N ILE A 205 10.22 -13.66 -4.27
CA ILE A 205 10.56 -12.62 -3.30
C ILE A 205 11.29 -13.25 -2.11
N LYS A 206 12.62 -13.02 -2.07
CA LYS A 206 13.54 -13.57 -1.06
C LYS A 206 14.02 -12.55 -0.03
N VAL A 207 13.80 -11.25 -0.28
CA VAL A 207 14.17 -10.20 0.66
C VAL A 207 13.40 -10.37 1.97
N PRO A 208 13.93 -9.93 3.12
CA PRO A 208 13.15 -9.86 4.36
C PRO A 208 11.91 -8.98 4.18
N VAL A 209 10.77 -9.45 4.67
CA VAL A 209 9.48 -8.77 4.52
C VAL A 209 8.84 -8.47 5.87
N TYR A 210 8.38 -7.23 6.06
CA TYR A 210 7.50 -6.83 7.16
C TYR A 210 6.08 -6.64 6.64
N ILE A 211 5.10 -7.31 7.22
CA ILE A 211 3.69 -7.23 6.83
C ILE A 211 2.92 -6.67 8.02
N LEU A 212 2.35 -5.48 7.84
CA LEU A 212 1.43 -4.88 8.79
C LEU A 212 0.01 -5.03 8.27
N SER A 213 -0.86 -5.57 9.12
CA SER A 213 -2.30 -5.60 8.88
C SER A 213 -3.02 -4.94 10.05
N THR A 214 -4.26 -4.52 9.83
CA THR A 214 -5.10 -3.94 10.89
C THR A 214 -6.29 -4.85 11.19
N LYS A 215 -6.58 -5.08 12.47
CA LYS A 215 -7.52 -6.11 12.93
C LYS A 215 -8.95 -5.87 12.44
N GLU A 216 -9.39 -4.61 12.42
CA GLU A 216 -10.75 -4.21 12.05
C GLU A 216 -10.78 -3.64 10.62
N ASP A 217 -9.88 -4.10 9.74
CA ASP A 217 -9.85 -3.72 8.32
C ASP A 217 -10.90 -4.48 7.52
N HIS A 218 -11.89 -3.77 6.96
CA HIS A 218 -12.88 -4.34 6.04
C HIS A 218 -12.48 -4.15 4.56
N ILE A 219 -11.52 -3.28 4.27
CA ILE A 219 -11.02 -2.99 2.91
C ILE A 219 -9.98 -4.04 2.51
N ALA A 220 -9.05 -4.36 3.40
CA ALA A 220 -8.04 -5.39 3.23
C ALA A 220 -8.04 -6.30 4.47
N PRO A 221 -8.97 -7.27 4.55
CA PRO A 221 -9.11 -8.11 5.73
C PRO A 221 -7.78 -8.74 6.14
N TRP A 222 -7.43 -8.66 7.42
CA TRP A 222 -6.11 -9.07 7.88
C TRP A 222 -5.84 -10.57 7.61
N LYS A 223 -6.88 -11.41 7.59
CA LYS A 223 -6.78 -12.82 7.21
C LYS A 223 -6.32 -13.01 5.77
N SER A 224 -6.81 -12.17 4.85
CA SER A 224 -6.44 -12.20 3.43
C SER A 224 -5.03 -11.68 3.22
N THR A 225 -4.68 -10.56 3.85
CA THR A 225 -3.30 -10.03 3.81
C THR A 225 -2.28 -10.97 4.50
N PHE A 226 -2.72 -11.81 5.45
CA PHE A 226 -1.89 -12.84 6.08
C PHE A 226 -1.43 -13.90 5.09
N ALA A 227 -2.16 -14.16 4.00
CA ALA A 227 -1.77 -15.11 2.97
C ALA A 227 -0.36 -14.84 2.40
N ALA A 228 0.04 -13.56 2.32
CA ALA A 228 1.39 -13.14 1.92
C ALA A 228 2.50 -13.82 2.74
N THR A 229 2.25 -14.13 4.01
CA THR A 229 3.21 -14.81 4.90
C THR A 229 3.55 -16.24 4.43
N GLN A 230 2.66 -16.86 3.66
CA GLN A 230 2.79 -18.22 3.13
C GLN A 230 3.26 -18.24 1.67
N LEU A 231 3.31 -17.08 1.01
CA LEU A 231 3.66 -16.94 -0.40
C LEU A 231 5.12 -16.55 -0.62
N TYR A 232 5.64 -15.60 0.16
CA TYR A 232 7.00 -15.12 0.01
C TYR A 232 8.01 -16.14 0.55
N SER A 233 9.10 -16.36 -0.20
CA SER A 233 10.19 -17.26 0.24
C SER A 233 11.13 -16.60 1.25
N GLY A 234 11.17 -15.27 1.30
CA GLY A 234 11.96 -14.50 2.24
C GLY A 234 11.46 -14.61 3.68
N ASN A 235 12.27 -14.16 4.63
CA ASN A 235 11.86 -14.14 6.03
C ASN A 235 10.74 -13.12 6.26
N THR A 236 9.55 -13.58 6.63
CA THR A 236 8.38 -12.74 6.90
C THR A 236 8.24 -12.42 8.40
N THR A 237 7.92 -11.16 8.70
CA THR A 237 7.51 -10.67 10.02
C THR A 237 6.11 -10.11 9.90
N PHE A 238 5.11 -10.79 10.48
CA PHE A 238 3.72 -10.32 10.46
C PHE A 238 3.38 -9.60 11.76
N VAL A 239 2.70 -8.46 11.65
CA VAL A 239 2.25 -7.62 12.76
C VAL A 239 0.80 -7.22 12.54
N LEU A 240 -0.01 -7.36 13.59
CA LEU A 240 -1.43 -7.03 13.56
C LEU A 240 -1.72 -5.86 14.48
N ALA A 241 -1.89 -4.67 13.91
CA ALA A 241 -2.31 -3.48 14.64
C ALA A 241 -3.82 -3.53 14.94
N SER A 242 -4.23 -2.95 16.06
CA SER A 242 -5.64 -2.72 16.37
C SER A 242 -6.20 -1.56 15.52
N SER A 243 -7.53 -1.38 15.52
CA SER A 243 -8.26 -0.39 14.71
C SER A 243 -8.42 -0.79 13.23
N GLY A 244 -9.01 0.09 12.43
CA GLY A 244 -9.31 -0.11 11.00
C GLY A 244 -8.19 0.39 10.06
N HIS A 245 -8.45 0.29 8.75
CA HIS A 245 -7.47 0.45 7.66
C HIS A 245 -6.48 1.62 7.82
N ILE A 246 -6.98 2.83 8.10
CA ILE A 246 -6.12 4.02 8.22
C ILE A 246 -5.68 4.23 9.66
N ALA A 247 -6.60 4.17 10.62
CA ALA A 247 -6.32 4.49 12.02
C ALA A 247 -5.35 3.50 12.68
N GLY A 248 -5.30 2.24 12.23
CA GLY A 248 -4.33 1.26 12.71
C GLY A 248 -2.93 1.45 12.10
N VAL A 249 -2.85 1.88 10.84
CA VAL A 249 -1.57 2.16 10.16
C VAL A 249 -0.99 3.50 10.64
N VAL A 250 -1.78 4.58 10.58
CA VAL A 250 -1.38 5.93 10.99
C VAL A 250 -1.60 6.12 12.49
N ASN A 251 -0.79 5.40 13.28
CA ASN A 251 -0.81 5.47 14.74
C ASN A 251 0.54 5.99 15.28
N PRO A 252 0.74 7.31 15.42
CA PRO A 252 1.99 7.85 15.95
C PRO A 252 2.28 7.37 17.37
N PRO A 253 3.55 7.10 17.76
CA PRO A 253 3.91 6.69 19.11
C PRO A 253 3.43 7.64 20.20
N ALA A 254 3.45 8.94 19.94
CA ALA A 254 3.01 9.98 20.89
C ALA A 254 1.49 9.97 21.16
N SER A 255 0.70 9.19 20.42
CA SER A 255 -0.75 9.12 20.63
C SER A 255 -1.13 8.31 21.88
N ASP A 256 -0.27 7.38 22.31
CA ASP A 256 -0.54 6.34 23.32
C ASP A 256 -1.87 5.58 23.10
N ARG A 257 -2.36 5.54 21.86
CA ARG A 257 -3.59 4.85 21.47
C ARG A 257 -3.29 3.48 20.88
N TYR A 258 -4.30 2.62 20.99
CA TYR A 258 -4.35 1.28 20.41
C TYR A 258 -3.28 0.32 20.95
N SER A 259 -3.15 -0.81 20.28
CA SER A 259 -2.20 -1.88 20.56
C SER A 259 -1.81 -2.55 19.26
N TYR A 260 -0.77 -3.37 19.30
CA TYR A 260 -0.41 -4.24 18.19
C TYR A 260 -0.02 -5.62 18.71
N ARG A 261 -0.15 -6.64 17.87
CA ARG A 261 0.22 -8.02 18.17
C ARG A 261 1.39 -8.45 17.32
N THR A 262 2.30 -9.20 17.93
CA THR A 262 3.41 -9.86 17.23
C THR A 262 3.48 -11.32 17.64
N ASN A 263 4.08 -12.15 16.80
CA ASN A 263 4.25 -13.56 17.10
C ASN A 263 5.67 -14.00 16.73
N THR A 264 6.31 -14.76 17.62
CA THR A 264 7.61 -15.38 17.36
C THR A 264 7.47 -16.72 16.65
N LYS A 265 6.29 -17.34 16.71
CA LYS A 265 5.93 -18.55 15.97
C LYS A 265 5.47 -18.15 14.56
N LYS A 266 5.62 -19.09 13.62
CA LYS A 266 5.15 -18.96 12.23
C LYS A 266 4.07 -19.99 11.91
N PRO A 267 2.90 -19.93 12.57
CA PRO A 267 1.80 -20.81 12.22
C PRO A 267 1.33 -20.53 10.79
N LYS A 268 0.72 -21.54 10.17
CA LYS A 268 0.29 -21.49 8.77
C LYS A 268 -1.07 -20.80 8.58
N THR A 269 -1.89 -20.74 9.63
CA THR A 269 -3.23 -20.17 9.56
C THR A 269 -3.32 -18.86 10.37
N PRO A 270 -4.14 -17.90 9.92
CA PRO A 270 -4.30 -16.63 10.62
C PRO A 270 -4.86 -16.82 12.04
N ASP A 271 -5.83 -17.72 12.23
CA ASP A 271 -6.43 -17.94 13.56
C ASP A 271 -5.41 -18.50 14.57
N ALA A 272 -4.61 -19.49 14.16
CA ALA A 272 -3.52 -19.99 15.01
C ALA A 272 -2.42 -18.94 15.24
N TRP A 273 -2.20 -18.03 14.28
CA TRP A 273 -1.34 -16.88 14.46
C TRP A 273 -1.86 -15.96 15.56
N LEU A 274 -3.14 -15.63 15.55
CA LEU A 274 -3.77 -14.76 16.52
C LEU A 274 -3.80 -15.38 17.92
N GLU A 275 -4.16 -16.66 18.04
CA GLU A 275 -4.22 -17.39 19.33
C GLU A 275 -2.88 -17.40 20.08
N SER A 276 -1.77 -17.41 19.35
CA SER A 276 -0.42 -17.45 19.92
C SER A 276 0.32 -16.12 19.89
N ALA A 277 -0.32 -15.05 19.39
CA ALA A 277 0.29 -13.74 19.31
C ALA A 277 0.32 -13.04 20.68
N LYS A 278 1.39 -12.28 20.92
CA LYS A 278 1.54 -11.43 22.08
C LYS A 278 1.08 -10.01 21.74
N GLU A 279 0.21 -9.46 22.56
CA GLU A 279 -0.21 -8.07 22.48
C GLU A 279 0.78 -7.13 23.17
N HIS A 280 1.00 -5.97 22.56
CA HIS A 280 1.84 -4.88 23.04
C HIS A 280 1.04 -3.59 22.98
N PRO A 281 1.04 -2.76 24.04
CA PRO A 281 0.35 -1.48 24.04
C PRO A 281 1.03 -0.46 23.11
N GLY A 282 0.25 0.49 22.60
CA GLY A 282 0.75 1.63 21.83
C GLY A 282 0.98 1.36 20.35
N SER A 283 1.83 2.18 19.74
CA SER A 283 2.12 2.15 18.31
C SER A 283 3.05 1.00 17.91
N TRP A 284 2.80 0.42 16.73
CA TRP A 284 3.69 -0.52 16.08
C TRP A 284 4.90 0.15 15.39
N TRP A 285 4.90 1.48 15.21
CA TRP A 285 5.96 2.20 14.50
C TRP A 285 7.36 1.93 15.10
N PRO A 286 7.60 1.97 16.43
CA PRO A 286 8.91 1.68 17.01
C PRO A 286 9.33 0.22 16.81
N HIS A 287 8.36 -0.70 16.72
CA HIS A 287 8.64 -2.10 16.40
C HIS A 287 9.11 -2.25 14.93
N TRP A 288 8.46 -1.53 14.01
CA TRP A 288 8.89 -1.49 12.61
C TRP A 288 10.25 -0.83 12.44
N ASP A 289 10.53 0.29 13.09
CA ASP A 289 11.83 0.96 12.99
C ASP A 289 12.96 0.06 13.47
N LYS A 290 12.79 -0.60 14.62
CA LYS A 290 13.75 -1.61 15.11
C LYS A 290 13.98 -2.76 14.12
N TRP A 291 12.97 -3.10 13.31
CA TRP A 291 13.09 -4.12 12.26
C TRP A 291 13.81 -3.56 11.02
N ALA A 292 13.38 -2.40 10.52
CA ALA A 292 13.88 -1.76 9.30
C ALA A 292 15.35 -1.32 9.44
N SER A 293 15.75 -0.85 10.62
CA SER A 293 17.12 -0.41 10.91
C SER A 293 18.16 -1.53 10.81
N LYS A 294 17.75 -2.80 10.84
CA LYS A 294 18.65 -3.95 10.55
C LYS A 294 19.09 -4.02 9.09
N TYR A 295 18.38 -3.33 8.21
CA TYR A 295 18.58 -3.31 6.75
C TYR A 295 18.95 -1.91 6.25
N ALA A 296 19.28 -0.97 7.14
CA ALA A 296 19.57 0.43 6.79
C ALA A 296 21.03 0.67 6.32
N GLY A 297 21.94 -0.29 6.51
CA GLY A 297 23.33 -0.17 6.04
C GLY A 297 24.24 0.70 6.92
N GLY A 298 23.80 1.10 8.11
CA GLY A 298 24.56 1.92 9.06
C GLY A 298 24.22 3.41 9.01
N GLU A 299 24.83 4.19 9.91
CA GLU A 299 24.66 5.64 9.97
C GLU A 299 25.59 6.34 8.99
N VAL A 300 25.10 7.41 8.38
CA VAL A 300 25.83 8.31 7.47
C VAL A 300 25.44 9.74 7.77
N ASP A 301 26.24 10.70 7.32
CA ASP A 301 25.86 12.11 7.38
C ASP A 301 24.51 12.35 6.69
N ALA A 302 23.71 13.26 7.26
CA ALA A 302 22.40 13.57 6.73
C ALA A 302 22.49 14.06 5.28
N ARG A 303 21.66 13.49 4.41
CA ARG A 303 21.65 13.83 2.99
C ARG A 303 20.82 15.07 2.73
N GLU A 304 21.33 15.97 1.89
CA GLU A 304 20.60 17.14 1.40
C GLU A 304 19.97 16.84 0.03
N PRO A 305 18.63 16.95 -0.12
CA PRO A 305 17.96 16.76 -1.40
C PRO A 305 18.58 17.63 -2.51
N GLY A 306 18.89 17.03 -3.65
CA GLY A 306 19.43 17.75 -4.81
C GLY A 306 20.97 17.84 -4.88
N THR A 307 21.69 17.39 -3.85
CA THR A 307 23.18 17.43 -3.82
C THR A 307 23.86 16.20 -4.44
N GLY A 308 23.08 15.16 -4.78
CA GLY A 308 23.54 13.94 -5.45
C GLY A 308 23.48 14.01 -6.99
N LYS A 309 23.29 12.85 -7.64
CA LYS A 309 23.17 12.78 -9.11
C LYS A 309 21.89 13.43 -9.66
N LEU A 310 20.85 13.48 -8.84
CA LEU A 310 19.55 14.04 -9.19
C LEU A 310 19.41 15.44 -8.58
N LYS A 311 19.09 16.43 -9.43
CA LYS A 311 18.83 17.80 -8.99
C LYS A 311 17.41 17.90 -8.42
N ALA A 312 17.24 18.77 -7.41
CA ALA A 312 15.91 19.15 -6.95
C ALA A 312 15.16 19.90 -8.06
N ILE A 313 13.87 19.58 -8.23
CA ILE A 313 13.01 20.17 -9.26
C ILE A 313 12.15 21.28 -8.64
N GLU A 314 11.46 20.96 -7.55
CA GLU A 314 10.58 21.85 -6.79
C GLU A 314 10.52 21.40 -5.32
N ASP A 315 10.05 22.28 -4.44
CA ASP A 315 9.83 21.95 -3.03
C ASP A 315 8.67 20.96 -2.87
N ALA A 316 8.77 20.07 -1.88
CA ALA A 316 7.66 19.22 -1.47
C ALA A 316 6.44 20.09 -1.03
N PRO A 317 5.19 19.70 -1.33
CA PRO A 317 4.77 18.34 -1.71
C PRO A 317 4.77 18.07 -3.23
N GLY A 318 5.24 19.03 -4.04
CA GLY A 318 5.29 18.92 -5.49
C GLY A 318 3.95 19.18 -6.19
N SER A 319 4.00 19.30 -7.51
CA SER A 319 2.89 19.71 -8.37
C SER A 319 1.85 18.61 -8.61
N TYR A 320 2.26 17.34 -8.62
CA TYR A 320 1.36 16.21 -8.95
C TYR A 320 0.24 16.03 -7.94
N VAL A 321 0.54 16.14 -6.64
CA VAL A 321 -0.46 16.00 -5.57
C VAL A 321 -1.38 17.22 -5.46
N MET A 322 -1.04 18.33 -6.10
CA MET A 322 -1.85 19.56 -6.11
C MET A 322 -2.91 19.55 -7.23
N VAL A 323 -2.90 18.54 -8.11
CA VAL A 323 -3.87 18.39 -9.20
C VAL A 323 -5.21 17.91 -8.66
N ARG A 324 -6.24 18.75 -8.81
CA ARG A 324 -7.61 18.43 -8.39
C ARG A 324 -8.35 17.56 -9.40
N SER A 325 -9.17 16.65 -8.89
CA SER A 325 -10.08 15.83 -9.71
C SER A 325 -11.40 16.53 -10.05
N ASP A 326 -11.70 17.64 -9.38
CA ASP A 326 -13.00 18.30 -9.46
C ASP A 326 -13.05 19.30 -10.63
N ASN A 327 -14.13 19.26 -11.41
CA ASN A 327 -14.50 20.33 -12.33
C ASN A 327 -15.04 21.53 -11.54
N THR A 328 -14.15 22.39 -11.06
CA THR A 328 -14.45 23.81 -10.83
C THR A 328 -13.34 24.67 -11.41
#